data_AF-A0A3N5VKS2-F1
#
_entry.id   AF-A0A3N5VKS2-F1
#
_cell.length_a   1.000
_cell.length_b   1.000
_cell.length_c   1.000
_cell.angle_alpha   90.00
_cell.angle_beta   90.00
_cell.angle_gamma   90.00
#
_symmetry.space_group_name_H-M   'P 1'
#
loop_
_entity.id
_entity.type
_entity.pdbx_description
1 polymer ?
#
loop_
_entity_poly.entity_id
_entity_poly.type
_entity_poly.pdbx_seq_one_letter_code
_entity_poly.pdbx_strand_id
1 'polypeptide(L)'
;MPVPSDRNASERLPAVLFMAPELVVRVYDEGNLAALREHLMLPETCVSRENWRDHLDLLRTARVVVSSWGGPPLEGGLLDAMPSLELYLYGAGSIKGLMGEAAWERGIRITSAAQANGVPVAEYALAQILFSISPIA
;
A
#
# COMPACT_ATOMS: atom_id res chain seq x y z
N MET A 1 4.70 -23.27 8.43
CA MET A 1 4.33 -22.27 9.43
C MET A 1 2.81 -22.24 9.49
N PRO A 2 2.17 -22.64 10.60
CA PRO A 2 0.73 -22.59 10.69
C PRO A 2 0.30 -21.12 10.68
N VAL A 3 -0.59 -20.76 9.76
CA VAL A 3 -1.29 -19.47 9.78
C VAL A 3 -2.13 -19.46 11.05
N PRO A 4 -2.01 -18.46 11.95
CA PRO A 4 -2.87 -18.39 13.12
C PRO A 4 -4.34 -18.32 12.68
N SER A 5 -5.04 -19.43 12.82
CA SER A 5 -6.49 -19.52 12.75
C SER A 5 -7.03 -19.09 14.10
N ASP A 6 -7.39 -17.81 14.19
CA ASP A 6 -8.44 -17.29 15.07
C ASP A 6 -8.45 -15.77 14.97
N ARG A 7 -9.34 -15.21 14.15
CA ARG A 7 -9.83 -13.84 14.32
C ARG A 7 -11.25 -13.78 13.79
N ASN A 8 -12.16 -13.48 14.72
CA ASN A 8 -13.59 -13.25 14.48
C ASN A 8 -13.84 -12.52 13.16
N ALA A 9 -14.62 -13.12 12.27
CA ALA A 9 -14.93 -12.63 10.94
C ALA A 9 -15.94 -11.46 10.93
N SER A 10 -15.83 -10.47 11.82
CA SER A 10 -16.85 -9.40 11.93
C SER A 10 -16.38 -8.02 12.38
N GLU A 11 -15.07 -7.75 12.49
CA GLU A 11 -14.62 -6.39 12.84
C GLU A 11 -13.74 -5.79 11.76
N ARG A 12 -14.22 -4.68 11.15
CA ARG A 12 -13.44 -3.92 10.16
C ARG A 12 -12.18 -3.39 10.83
N LEU A 13 -11.04 -3.57 10.18
CA LEU A 13 -9.76 -3.13 10.73
C LEU A 13 -9.57 -1.62 10.56
N PRO A 14 -9.12 -0.88 11.59
CA PRO A 14 -8.72 0.52 11.42
C PRO A 14 -7.63 0.62 10.36
N ALA A 15 -7.85 1.46 9.36
CA ALA A 15 -6.91 1.68 8.28
C ALA A 15 -6.56 3.16 8.13
N VAL A 16 -5.45 3.43 7.45
CA VAL A 16 -5.08 4.77 6.99
C VAL A 16 -4.77 4.74 5.50
N LEU A 17 -5.27 5.73 4.77
CA LEU A 17 -4.83 6.03 3.41
C LEU A 17 -3.53 6.83 3.52
N PHE A 18 -2.42 6.26 3.09
CA PHE A 18 -1.13 6.95 3.09
C PHE A 18 -0.64 7.15 1.67
N MET A 19 -1.25 8.07 0.93
CA MET A 19 -0.86 8.44 -0.44
C MET A 19 -1.45 9.80 -0.81
N ALA A 20 -1.06 10.36 -1.95
CA ALA A 20 -1.69 11.57 -2.47
C ALA A 20 -3.18 11.32 -2.80
N PRO A 21 -4.12 12.23 -2.49
CA PRO A 21 -5.55 12.02 -2.70
C PRO A 21 -5.93 11.62 -4.13
N GLU A 22 -5.26 12.18 -5.13
CA GLU A 22 -5.46 11.89 -6.54
C GLU A 22 -5.10 10.45 -6.92
N LEU A 23 -4.24 9.78 -6.14
CA LEU A 23 -3.87 8.39 -6.36
C LEU A 23 -4.90 7.41 -5.83
N VAL A 24 -5.74 7.82 -4.88
CA VAL A 24 -6.75 6.93 -4.29
C VAL A 24 -7.64 6.36 -5.38
N VAL A 25 -8.33 7.22 -6.14
CA VAL A 25 -9.25 6.77 -7.20
C VAL A 25 -8.54 6.29 -8.47
N ARG A 26 -7.28 6.68 -8.67
CA ARG A 26 -6.48 6.23 -9.82
C ARG A 26 -6.02 4.79 -9.67
N VAL A 27 -5.76 4.36 -8.44
CA VAL A 27 -5.22 3.03 -8.11
C VAL A 27 -6.31 2.11 -7.60
N TYR A 28 -7.21 2.65 -6.80
CA TYR A 28 -8.35 1.97 -6.22
C TYR A 28 -9.61 2.61 -6.79
N ASP A 29 -10.13 2.05 -7.88
CA ASP A 29 -11.44 2.46 -8.39
C ASP A 29 -12.54 2.22 -7.33
N GLU A 30 -13.75 2.71 -7.59
CA GLU A 30 -14.83 2.63 -6.60
C GLU A 30 -15.18 1.17 -6.22
N GLY A 31 -15.04 0.23 -7.15
CA GLY A 31 -15.25 -1.19 -6.87
C GLY A 31 -14.24 -1.74 -5.87
N ASN A 32 -12.96 -1.42 -6.05
CA ASN A 32 -11.90 -1.81 -5.14
C ASN A 32 -12.01 -1.09 -3.79
N LEU A 33 -12.39 0.20 -3.77
CA LEU A 33 -12.64 0.92 -2.52
C LEU A 33 -13.83 0.34 -1.75
N ALA A 34 -14.91 -0.04 -2.44
CA ALA A 34 -16.04 -0.72 -1.82
C ALA A 34 -15.61 -2.06 -1.19
N ALA A 35 -14.86 -2.89 -1.92
CA ALA A 35 -14.32 -4.14 -1.41
C ALA A 35 -13.39 -3.94 -0.19
N LEU A 36 -12.51 -2.93 -0.23
CA LEU A 36 -11.68 -2.61 0.93
C LEU A 36 -12.52 -2.19 2.14
N ARG A 37 -13.58 -1.40 1.95
CA ARG A 37 -14.49 -0.96 3.02
C ARG A 37 -15.30 -2.10 3.66
N GLU A 38 -15.41 -3.26 3.01
CA GLU A 38 -16.00 -4.45 3.64
C GLU A 38 -15.13 -4.95 4.80
N HIS A 39 -13.81 -4.77 4.70
CA HIS A 39 -12.83 -5.28 5.68
C HIS A 39 -12.14 -4.18 6.50
N LEU A 40 -12.14 -2.93 6.02
CA LEU A 40 -11.37 -1.83 6.60
C LEU A 40 -12.28 -0.65 6.99
N MET A 41 -12.00 -0.05 8.14
CA MET A 41 -12.46 1.29 8.48
C MET A 41 -11.53 2.29 7.79
N LEU A 42 -11.89 2.63 6.56
CA LEU A 42 -11.15 3.54 5.69
C LEU A 42 -11.61 4.98 5.91
N PRO A 43 -10.77 5.88 6.46
CA PRO A 43 -11.07 7.30 6.52
C PRO A 43 -10.96 7.93 5.12
N GLU A 44 -11.62 9.08 4.92
CA GLU A 44 -11.42 9.91 3.72
C GLU A 44 -10.08 10.67 3.77
N THR A 45 -9.54 10.88 4.98
CA THR A 45 -8.29 11.60 5.20
C THR A 45 -7.11 10.82 4.62
N CYS A 46 -6.39 11.48 3.70
CA CYS A 46 -5.13 11.01 3.16
C CYS A 46 -3.96 11.59 3.95
N VAL A 47 -3.04 10.72 4.34
CA VAL A 47 -1.79 11.03 5.02
C VAL A 47 -0.63 10.96 4.04
N SER A 48 0.36 11.85 4.21
CA SER A 48 1.55 11.94 3.39
C SER A 48 2.81 12.03 4.26
N ARG A 49 3.99 11.99 3.62
CA ARG A 49 5.28 12.09 4.33
C ARG A 49 5.46 13.45 5.02
N GLU A 50 4.75 14.46 4.52
CA GLU A 50 4.83 15.84 4.98
C GLU A 50 3.88 16.10 6.16
N ASN A 51 2.71 15.45 6.22
CA ASN A 51 1.67 15.78 7.19
C ASN A 51 1.39 14.69 8.25
N TRP A 52 2.08 13.55 8.22
CA TRP A 52 1.74 12.42 9.12
C TRP A 52 1.80 12.76 10.61
N ARG A 53 2.62 13.74 10.99
CA ARG A 53 2.71 14.23 12.38
C ARG A 53 1.45 14.96 12.85
N ASP A 54 0.62 15.43 11.94
CA ASP A 54 -0.66 16.06 12.24
C ASP A 54 -1.79 15.02 12.43
N HIS A 55 -1.51 13.74 12.15
CA HIS A 55 -2.48 12.65 12.14
C HIS A 55 -2.12 11.51 13.12
N LEU A 56 -1.41 11.80 14.21
CA LEU A 56 -0.91 10.79 15.16
C LEU A 56 -2.03 9.92 15.76
N ASP A 57 -3.21 10.48 16.03
CA ASP A 57 -4.33 9.71 16.58
C ASP A 57 -4.84 8.64 15.60
N LEU A 58 -4.88 8.98 14.30
CA LEU A 58 -5.23 8.04 13.25
C LEU A 58 -4.15 6.95 13.11
N LEU A 59 -2.88 7.35 13.09
CA LEU A 59 -1.75 6.43 12.93
C LEU A 59 -1.61 5.46 14.11
N ARG A 60 -1.87 5.93 15.34
CA ARG A 60 -1.74 5.13 16.57
C ARG A 60 -2.66 3.91 16.58
N THR A 61 -3.85 4.06 15.99
CA THR A 61 -4.89 3.03 15.95
C THR A 61 -4.88 2.21 14.66
N ALA A 62 -4.24 2.70 13.60
CA ALA A 62 -4.18 2.04 12.31
C ALA A 62 -3.51 0.67 12.41
N ARG A 63 -4.25 -0.37 12.02
CA ARG A 63 -3.77 -1.75 11.87
C ARG A 63 -3.35 -2.05 10.43
N VAL A 64 -3.86 -1.26 9.49
CA VAL A 64 -3.59 -1.41 8.05
C VAL A 64 -3.17 -0.07 7.45
N VAL A 65 -2.07 -0.06 6.69
CA VAL A 65 -1.75 1.03 5.76
C VAL A 65 -2.23 0.63 4.38
N VAL A 66 -3.01 1.50 3.74
CA VAL A 66 -3.34 1.40 2.31
C VAL A 66 -2.56 2.50 1.60
N SER A 67 -1.70 2.14 0.64
CA SER A 67 -0.86 3.10 -0.10
C SER A 67 -0.69 2.71 -1.56
N SER A 68 0.05 3.52 -2.31
CA SER A 68 0.50 3.27 -3.67
C SER A 68 1.84 3.98 -3.90
N TRP A 69 2.21 4.31 -5.14
CA TRP A 69 3.41 5.08 -5.47
C TRP A 69 3.56 6.32 -4.58
N GLY A 70 4.78 6.54 -4.08
CA GLY A 70 5.06 7.58 -3.08
C GLY A 70 4.80 7.17 -1.63
N GLY A 71 4.27 5.96 -1.40
CA GLY A 71 4.07 5.40 -0.07
C GLY A 71 5.31 5.47 0.83
N PRO A 72 5.14 5.63 2.14
CA PRO A 72 6.25 5.91 3.03
C PRO A 72 7.06 4.65 3.32
N PRO A 73 8.37 4.78 3.59
CA PRO A 73 9.12 3.73 4.25
C PRO A 73 8.62 3.55 5.68
N LEU A 74 8.34 2.30 6.07
CA LEU A 74 8.00 1.94 7.45
C LEU A 74 9.29 1.82 8.26
N GLU A 75 9.76 2.96 8.75
CA GLU A 75 10.97 3.07 9.56
C GLU A 75 10.91 4.25 10.53
N GLY A 76 11.80 4.22 11.52
CA GLY A 76 12.02 5.30 12.49
C GLY A 76 10.73 5.82 13.13
N GLY A 77 10.67 7.15 13.29
CA GLY A 77 9.57 7.80 13.99
C GLY A 77 8.19 7.60 13.36
N LEU A 78 8.10 7.33 12.06
CA LEU A 78 6.82 7.01 11.44
C LEU A 78 6.32 5.63 11.88
N LEU A 79 7.20 4.61 11.84
CA LEU A 79 6.86 3.28 12.33
C LEU A 79 6.54 3.28 13.83
N ASP A 80 7.22 4.11 14.62
CA ASP A 80 6.93 4.27 16.05
C ASP A 80 5.55 4.89 16.33
N ALA A 81 5.07 5.75 15.43
CA ALA A 81 3.72 6.31 15.51
C ALA A 81 2.61 5.32 15.14
N MET A 82 2.95 4.12 14.67
CA MET A 82 2.02 3.07 14.24
C MET A 82 2.21 1.77 15.03
N PRO A 83 2.03 1.79 16.37
CA PRO A 83 2.30 0.63 17.23
C PRO A 83 1.38 -0.57 16.96
N SER A 84 0.19 -0.33 16.38
CA SER A 84 -0.81 -1.36 16.08
C SER A 84 -0.70 -1.92 14.66
N LEU A 85 0.29 -1.47 13.86
CA LEU A 85 0.39 -1.81 12.44
C LEU A 85 0.71 -3.29 12.24
N GLU A 86 -0.09 -3.97 11.42
CA GLU A 86 0.07 -5.40 11.12
C GLU A 86 0.21 -5.67 9.61
N LEU A 87 -0.28 -4.76 8.76
CA LEU A 87 -0.40 -4.99 7.32
C LEU A 87 -0.21 -3.70 6.51
N TYR A 88 0.59 -3.79 5.46
CA TYR A 88 0.79 -2.78 4.45
C TYR A 88 0.23 -3.26 3.09
N LEU A 89 -0.91 -2.73 2.68
CA LEU A 89 -1.51 -2.93 1.37
C LEU A 89 -0.92 -1.90 0.39
N TYR A 90 0.06 -2.33 -0.42
CA TYR A 90 0.74 -1.45 -1.38
C TYR A 90 0.24 -1.71 -2.81
N GLY A 91 -0.60 -0.81 -3.32
CA GLY A 91 -1.19 -0.87 -4.66
C GLY A 91 -0.24 -0.50 -5.81
N ALA A 92 1.07 -0.68 -5.62
CA ALA A 92 2.10 -0.38 -6.61
C ALA A 92 3.14 -1.51 -6.69
N GLY A 93 4.17 -1.32 -7.53
CA GLY A 93 5.12 -2.37 -7.90
C GLY A 93 6.12 -2.74 -6.81
N SER A 94 7.38 -2.35 -6.99
CA SER A 94 8.49 -2.74 -6.10
C SER A 94 8.29 -2.25 -4.67
N ILE A 95 8.56 -3.13 -3.69
CA ILE A 95 8.58 -2.78 -2.25
C ILE A 95 9.96 -2.35 -1.76
N LYS A 96 10.95 -2.28 -2.66
CA LYS A 96 12.33 -1.95 -2.30
C LYS A 96 12.37 -0.57 -1.63
N GLY A 97 12.88 -0.54 -0.40
CA GLY A 97 12.96 0.69 0.40
C GLY A 97 11.66 1.10 1.09
N LEU A 98 10.60 0.28 1.07
CA LEU A 98 9.38 0.54 1.83
C LEU A 98 9.36 -0.14 3.20
N MET A 99 10.03 -1.29 3.33
CA MET A 99 10.08 -2.07 4.56
C MET A 99 11.49 -2.00 5.13
N GLY A 100 11.67 -1.24 6.21
CA GLY A 100 12.91 -1.25 6.99
C GLY A 100 13.03 -2.50 7.86
N GLU A 101 14.22 -2.79 8.39
CA GLU A 101 14.48 -3.95 9.26
C GLU A 101 13.52 -4.01 10.45
N ALA A 102 13.28 -2.88 11.14
CA ALA A 102 12.36 -2.81 12.26
C ALA A 102 10.91 -3.18 11.88
N ALA A 103 10.47 -2.93 10.64
CA ALA A 103 9.14 -3.35 10.19
C ALA A 103 9.06 -4.87 10.00
N TRP A 104 10.13 -5.48 9.50
CA TRP A 104 10.24 -6.94 9.40
C TRP A 104 10.31 -7.61 10.77
N GLU A 105 11.10 -7.05 11.70
CA GLU A 105 11.21 -7.54 13.08
C GLU A 105 9.87 -7.46 13.82
N ARG A 106 9.07 -6.42 13.58
CA ARG A 106 7.69 -6.32 14.11
C ARG A 106 6.70 -7.28 13.45
N GLY A 107 7.10 -8.03 12.42
CA GLY A 107 6.24 -8.97 11.72
C GLY A 107 5.17 -8.30 10.85
N ILE A 108 5.38 -7.05 10.44
CA ILE A 108 4.45 -6.35 9.55
C ILE A 108 4.48 -7.03 8.19
N ARG A 109 3.29 -7.41 7.70
CA ARG A 109 3.13 -8.02 6.38
C ARG A 109 2.95 -6.94 5.32
N ILE A 110 3.41 -7.21 4.11
CA ILE A 110 3.20 -6.31 2.97
C ILE A 110 2.68 -7.10 1.76
N THR A 111 1.74 -6.51 1.02
CA THR A 111 1.32 -6.99 -0.30
C THR A 111 1.76 -5.98 -1.35
N SER A 112 1.94 -6.40 -2.61
CA SER A 112 2.27 -5.50 -3.71
C SER A 112 1.48 -5.83 -4.98
N ALA A 113 1.28 -4.83 -5.83
CA ALA A 113 0.69 -4.99 -7.16
C ALA A 113 1.74 -5.32 -8.24
N ALA A 114 2.96 -5.75 -7.85
CA ALA A 114 4.05 -6.04 -8.78
C ALA A 114 3.66 -7.07 -9.87
N GLN A 115 2.91 -8.11 -9.49
CA GLN A 115 2.44 -9.12 -10.44
C GLN A 115 1.43 -8.54 -11.44
N ALA A 116 0.47 -7.75 -10.98
CA ALA A 116 -0.52 -7.10 -11.84
C ALA A 116 0.15 -6.12 -12.82
N ASN A 117 1.16 -5.39 -12.35
CA ASN A 117 1.95 -4.48 -13.18
C ASN A 117 2.85 -5.22 -14.19
N GLY A 118 3.14 -6.51 -13.98
CA GLY A 118 4.04 -7.28 -14.85
C GLY A 118 3.54 -7.38 -16.29
N VAL A 119 2.23 -7.53 -16.49
CA VAL A 119 1.60 -7.63 -17.82
C VAL A 119 1.79 -6.35 -18.65
N PRO A 120 1.32 -5.17 -18.21
CA PRO A 120 1.49 -3.94 -18.99
C PRO A 120 2.96 -3.54 -19.14
N VAL A 121 3.84 -3.88 -18.17
CA VAL A 121 5.29 -3.66 -18.31
C VAL A 121 5.86 -4.50 -19.44
N ALA A 122 5.50 -5.78 -19.53
CA ALA A 122 5.96 -6.66 -20.60
C ALA A 122 5.47 -6.18 -21.97
N GLU A 123 4.20 -5.79 -22.07
CA GLU A 123 3.61 -5.24 -23.30
C GLU A 123 4.31 -3.95 -23.73
N TYR A 124 4.51 -3.01 -22.80
CA TYR A 124 5.23 -1.78 -23.07
C TYR A 124 6.66 -2.03 -23.51
N ALA A 125 7.39 -2.92 -22.82
CA ALA A 125 8.76 -3.28 -23.19
C ALA A 125 8.83 -3.88 -24.59
N LEU A 126 7.90 -4.79 -24.93
CA LEU A 126 7.82 -5.36 -26.27
C LEU A 126 7.55 -4.28 -27.32
N ALA A 127 6.59 -3.37 -27.07
CA ALA A 127 6.30 -2.26 -27.98
C ALA A 127 7.52 -1.35 -28.19
N GLN A 128 8.27 -1.05 -27.12
CA GLN A 128 9.51 -0.25 -27.21
C GLN A 128 10.60 -0.97 -28.01
N ILE A 129 10.79 -2.27 -27.80
CA ILE A 129 11.74 -3.09 -28.57
C ILE A 129 11.36 -3.06 -30.05
N LEU A 130 10.10 -3.37 -30.37
CA LEU A 130 9.61 -3.38 -31.76
C LEU A 130 9.73 -2.01 -32.41
N PHE A 131 9.35 -0.94 -31.71
CA PHE A 131 9.49 0.43 -32.22
C PHE A 131 10.95 0.79 -32.52
N SER A 132 11.87 0.41 -31.63
CA SER A 132 13.30 0.73 -31.80
C SER A 132 13.97 -0.02 -32.95
N ILE A 133 13.45 -1.20 -33.32
CA ILE A 133 14.02 -2.03 -34.40
C ILE A 133 13.19 -2.00 -35.70
N SER A 134 11.99 -1.41 -35.67
CA SER A 134 11.17 -1.25 -36.86
C SER A 134 11.73 -0.10 -37.69
N PRO A 135 12.08 -0.33 -38.97
CA PRO A 135 12.37 0.77 -39.86
C PRO A 135 11.10 1.58 -40.03
N ILE A 136 11.12 2.82 -39.55
CA ILE A 136 10.13 3.81 -39.92
C ILE A 136 10.44 4.13 -41.40
N ALA A 137 9.59 3.66 -42.30
CA ALA A 137 9.63 4.03 -43.72
C ALA A 137 9.05 5.43 -43.91
#